data_AF-A0A6V7LXG7-F1
#
_entry.id   AF-A0A6V7LXG7-F1
#
_cell.length_a   1.000
_cell.length_b   1.000
_cell.length_c   1.000
_cell.angle_alpha   90.00
_cell.angle_beta   90.00
_cell.angle_gamma   90.00
#
_symmetry.space_group_name_H-M   'P 1'
#
loop_
_entity.id
_entity.type
_entity.pdbx_description
1 polymer ?
#
loop_
_entity_poly.entity_id
_entity_poly.type
_entity_poly.pdbx_seq_one_letter_code
_entity_poly.pdbx_strand_id
1 'polypeptide(L)'
;MAKPELGFVRVKIKGVYLYSCYIPPRMDDEFGAILDRIVTDAKERSPVAIAGDFNAWAVEWGSKKINWRGQSLLEAFAVLDLQLLNDGELPTFIQ
;
A
#
# COMPACT_ATOMS: atom_id res chain seq x y z
N MET A 1 11.83 0.36 20.67
CA MET A 1 10.81 0.09 19.64
C MET A 1 10.58 1.36 18.86
N ALA A 2 10.61 1.31 17.52
CA ALA A 2 10.27 2.47 16.70
C ALA A 2 8.79 2.85 16.95
N LYS A 3 8.50 4.15 17.04
CA LYS A 3 7.11 4.62 17.07
C LYS A 3 6.43 4.16 15.76
N PRO A 4 5.18 3.69 15.80
CA PRO A 4 4.45 3.40 14.58
C PRO A 4 4.31 4.70 13.79
N GLU A 5 4.85 4.70 12.57
CA GLU A 5 4.55 5.73 11.59
C GLU A 5 3.06 5.64 11.24
N LEU A 6 2.42 6.77 10.96
CA LEU A 6 1.00 6.75 10.60
C LEU A 6 0.81 5.92 9.32
N GLY A 7 0.02 4.85 9.41
CA GLY A 7 -0.41 4.06 8.26
C GLY A 7 0.46 2.87 7.88
N PHE A 8 1.65 2.68 8.46
CA PHE A 8 2.45 1.47 8.23
C PHE A 8 3.44 1.14 9.35
N VAL A 9 3.81 -0.14 9.43
CA VAL A 9 5.00 -0.61 10.15
C VAL A 9 5.93 -1.33 9.18
N ARG A 10 7.23 -1.25 9.45
CA ARG A 10 8.26 -1.90 8.62
C ARG A 10 9.19 -2.73 9.46
N VAL A 11 9.56 -3.90 8.95
CA VAL A 11 10.61 -4.77 9.52
C VAL A 11 11.56 -5.22 8.42
N LYS A 12 12.81 -5.54 8.78
CA LYS A 12 13.76 -6.21 7.88
C LYS A 12 13.90 -7.66 8.31
N ILE A 13 13.48 -8.59 7.45
CA ILE A 13 13.55 -10.04 7.71
C ILE A 13 14.37 -10.69 6.60
N LYS A 14 15.44 -11.42 6.97
CA LYS A 14 16.34 -12.11 6.02
C LYS A 14 16.80 -11.23 4.85
N GLY A 15 17.04 -9.94 5.10
CA GLY A 15 17.49 -8.99 4.08
C GLY A 15 16.37 -8.25 3.32
N VAL A 16 15.12 -8.70 3.40
CA VAL A 16 13.96 -8.08 2.73
C VAL A 16 13.30 -7.06 3.65
N TYR A 17 12.95 -5.88 3.12
CA TYR A 17 12.14 -4.90 3.82
C TYR A 17 10.65 -5.19 3.60
N LEU A 18 9.94 -5.50 4.67
CA LEU A 18 8.52 -5.82 4.63
C LEU A 18 7.72 -4.68 5.27
N TYR A 19 6.72 -4.20 4.54
CA TYR A 19 5.79 -3.19 5.00
C TYR A 19 4.42 -3.82 5.22
N SER A 20 3.85 -3.54 6.39
CA SER A 20 2.45 -3.82 6.70
C SER A 20 1.73 -2.49 6.87
N CYS A 21 0.78 -2.22 5.96
CA CYS A 21 0.05 -0.96 5.89
C CYS A 21 -1.39 -1.14 6.35
N TYR A 22 -1.94 -0.13 7.00
CA TYR A 22 -3.37 -0.01 7.26
C TYR A 22 -3.77 1.45 7.16
N ILE A 23 -4.59 1.77 6.16
CA ILE A 23 -5.12 3.12 5.98
C ILE A 23 -6.65 3.04 6.03
N PRO A 24 -7.26 3.40 7.19
CA PRO A 24 -8.70 3.45 7.34
C PRO A 24 -9.44 4.18 6.20
N PRO A 25 -10.68 3.77 5.89
CA PRO A 25 -11.49 4.41 4.85
C PRO A 25 -11.92 5.84 5.22
N ARG A 26 -11.80 6.24 6.49
CA ARG A 26 -12.18 7.57 7.00
C ARG A 26 -11.08 8.62 6.91
N MET A 27 -9.86 8.25 6.50
CA MET A 27 -8.70 9.13 6.45
C MET A 27 -8.41 9.52 4.99
N ASP A 28 -9.38 10.18 4.37
CA ASP A 28 -9.26 10.62 2.98
C ASP A 28 -8.31 11.82 2.87
N ASP A 29 -8.40 12.77 3.80
CA ASP A 29 -7.53 13.96 3.85
C ASP A 29 -6.06 13.60 4.08
N GLU A 30 -5.77 12.54 4.83
CA GLU A 30 -4.39 12.08 5.11
C GLU A 30 -3.89 11.04 4.12
N PHE A 31 -4.74 10.50 3.22
CA PHE A 31 -4.40 9.36 2.38
C PHE A 31 -3.14 9.60 1.56
N GLY A 32 -3.10 10.71 0.81
CA GLY A 32 -1.94 11.08 -0.01
C GLY A 32 -0.66 11.25 0.82
N ALA A 33 -0.75 11.97 1.94
CA ALA A 33 0.40 12.18 2.82
C ALA A 33 0.92 10.87 3.47
N ILE A 34 0.07 9.87 3.67
CA ILE A 34 0.49 8.54 4.12
C ILE A 34 1.18 7.77 2.99
N LEU A 35 0.65 7.82 1.76
CA LEU A 35 1.30 7.21 0.60
C LEU A 35 2.68 7.81 0.33
N ASP A 36 2.82 9.13 0.35
CA ASP A 36 4.09 9.83 0.15
C ASP A 36 5.15 9.39 1.17
N ARG A 37 4.73 9.16 2.43
CA ARG A 37 5.61 8.65 3.48
C ARG A 37 6.04 7.21 3.23
N ILE A 38 5.11 6.34 2.82
CA ILE A 38 5.42 4.94 2.47
C ILE A 38 6.43 4.93 1.30
N VAL A 39 6.15 5.68 0.23
CA VAL A 39 7.00 5.74 -0.97
C VAL A 39 8.37 6.31 -0.64
N THR A 40 8.44 7.45 0.05
CA THR A 40 9.69 8.09 0.45
C THR A 40 10.56 7.13 1.27
N ASP A 41 9.95 6.44 2.24
CA ASP A 41 10.67 5.50 3.08
C ASP A 41 11.10 4.22 2.33
N ALA A 42 10.29 3.73 1.38
CA ALA A 42 10.58 2.53 0.60
C ALA A 42 11.59 2.76 -0.53
N LYS A 43 11.69 3.98 -1.06
CA LYS A 43 12.52 4.31 -2.25
C LYS A 43 14.00 3.92 -2.11
N GLU A 44 14.56 3.98 -0.91
CA GLU A 44 15.96 3.65 -0.64
C GLU A 44 16.15 2.19 -0.16
N ARG A 45 15.15 1.33 -0.37
CA ARG A 45 15.13 -0.03 0.19
C ARG A 45 14.93 -1.06 -0.90
N SER A 46 15.83 -2.03 -0.90
CA SER A 46 15.75 -3.17 -1.81
C SER A 46 16.34 -4.41 -1.15
N PRO A 47 15.72 -5.60 -1.32
CA PRO A 47 14.39 -5.80 -1.91
C PRO A 47 13.27 -5.37 -0.95
N VAL A 48 12.12 -4.95 -1.50
CA VAL A 48 10.96 -4.47 -0.74
C VAL A 48 9.69 -5.23 -1.12
N ALA A 49 8.84 -5.50 -0.13
CA ALA A 49 7.47 -5.94 -0.35
C ALA A 49 6.52 -5.12 0.54
N ILE A 50 5.41 -4.66 -0.05
CA ILE A 50 4.43 -3.82 0.60
C ILE A 50 3.07 -4.48 0.50
N ALA A 51 2.42 -4.68 1.64
CA ALA A 51 1.08 -5.26 1.72
C ALA A 51 0.28 -4.56 2.80
N GLY A 52 -1.04 -4.57 2.67
CA GLY A 52 -1.90 -3.94 3.65
C GLY A 52 -3.33 -3.76 3.17
N ASP A 53 -4.16 -3.24 4.07
CA ASP A 53 -5.50 -2.78 3.72
C ASP A 53 -5.47 -1.25 3.53
N PHE A 54 -5.52 -0.84 2.27
CA PHE A 54 -5.51 0.56 1.85
C PHE A 54 -6.92 1.16 1.75
N ASN A 55 -7.97 0.33 1.87
CA ASN A 55 -9.35 0.73 1.61
C ASN A 55 -9.50 1.44 0.23
N ALA A 56 -8.84 0.89 -0.79
CA ALA A 56 -8.71 1.45 -2.13
C ALA A 56 -9.17 0.42 -3.17
N TRP A 57 -9.81 0.88 -4.25
CA TRP A 57 -10.37 0.00 -5.28
C TRP A 57 -9.67 0.28 -6.60
N ALA A 58 -9.10 -0.76 -7.22
CA ALA A 58 -8.58 -0.71 -8.57
C ALA A 58 -8.74 -2.07 -9.25
N VAL A 59 -8.93 -2.03 -10.57
CA VAL A 59 -9.19 -3.23 -11.37
C VAL A 59 -7.96 -4.14 -11.42
N GLU A 60 -6.79 -3.54 -11.29
CA GLU A 60 -5.47 -4.17 -11.29
C GLU A 60 -5.32 -5.21 -10.18
N TRP A 61 -5.98 -5.03 -9.03
CA TRP A 61 -6.01 -6.02 -7.94
C TRP A 61 -7.40 -6.66 -7.76
N GLY A 62 -8.21 -6.72 -8.81
CA GLY A 62 -9.45 -7.49 -8.85
C GLY A 62 -10.70 -6.78 -8.33
N SER A 63 -10.66 -5.45 -8.15
CA SER A 63 -11.88 -4.68 -7.84
C SER A 63 -12.75 -4.49 -9.10
N LYS A 64 -14.07 -4.37 -8.93
CA LYS A 64 -14.99 -4.14 -10.08
C LYS A 64 -14.83 -2.78 -10.76
N LYS A 65 -14.27 -1.81 -10.07
CA LYS A 65 -14.05 -0.44 -10.56
C LYS A 65 -12.88 0.19 -9.83
N ILE A 66 -12.33 1.24 -10.43
CA ILE A 66 -11.35 2.10 -9.80
C ILE A 66 -12.04 3.21 -8.98
N ASN A 67 -11.47 3.57 -7.83
CA ASN A 67 -11.81 4.78 -7.09
C ASN A 67 -10.58 5.70 -6.98
N TRP A 68 -10.78 6.92 -6.47
CA TRP A 68 -9.68 7.90 -6.39
C TRP A 68 -8.51 7.39 -5.52
N ARG A 69 -8.79 6.66 -4.42
CA ARG A 69 -7.74 6.05 -3.58
C ARG A 69 -6.95 4.99 -4.34
N GLY A 70 -7.62 4.17 -5.16
CA GLY A 70 -6.98 3.18 -5.99
C GLY A 70 -6.07 3.80 -7.04
N GLN A 71 -6.56 4.83 -7.72
CA GLN A 71 -5.77 5.61 -8.69
C GLN A 71 -4.51 6.20 -8.02
N SER A 72 -4.67 6.90 -6.89
CA SER A 72 -3.55 7.49 -6.17
C SER A 72 -2.56 6.45 -5.65
N LEU A 73 -3.03 5.27 -5.23
CA LEU A 73 -2.16 4.18 -4.78
C LEU A 73 -1.32 3.62 -5.94
N LEU A 74 -1.93 3.39 -7.11
CA LEU A 74 -1.23 2.94 -8.31
C LEU A 74 -0.15 3.95 -8.74
N GLU A 75 -0.51 5.23 -8.81
CA GLU A 75 0.41 6.31 -9.18
C GLU A 75 1.59 6.42 -8.20
N ALA A 76 1.31 6.38 -6.89
CA ALA A 76 2.35 6.45 -5.87
C ALA A 76 3.29 5.23 -5.93
N PHE A 77 2.76 4.02 -6.11
CA PHE A 77 3.56 2.79 -6.09
C PHE A 77 4.30 2.54 -7.39
N ALA A 78 3.85 3.11 -8.51
CA ALA A 78 4.59 3.08 -9.77
C ALA A 78 6.00 3.72 -9.64
N VAL A 79 6.18 4.69 -8.74
CA VAL A 79 7.49 5.32 -8.45
C VAL A 79 8.51 4.32 -7.90
N LEU A 80 8.03 3.24 -7.27
CA LEU A 80 8.86 2.22 -6.63
C LEU A 80 9.16 1.02 -7.55
N ASP A 81 8.65 1.02 -8.79
CA ASP A 81 8.77 -0.09 -9.76
C ASP A 81 8.35 -1.44 -9.15
N LEU A 82 7.26 -1.43 -8.35
CA LEU A 82 6.75 -2.63 -7.71
C LEU A 82 5.98 -3.50 -8.70
N GLN A 83 6.12 -4.81 -8.55
CA GLN A 83 5.25 -5.77 -9.20
C GLN A 83 4.03 -6.07 -8.33
N LEU A 84 2.84 -5.93 -8.91
CA LEU A 84 1.59 -6.31 -8.23
C LEU A 84 1.48 -7.84 -8.13
N LEU A 85 1.13 -8.34 -6.95
CA LEU A 85 1.01 -9.78 -6.67
C LEU A 85 -0.43 -10.27 -6.51
N ASN A 86 -1.41 -9.37 -6.43
CA ASN A 86 -2.81 -9.74 -6.44
C ASN A 86 -3.16 -10.41 -7.78
N ASP A 87 -3.90 -11.52 -7.72
CA ASP A 87 -4.38 -12.25 -8.88
C ASP A 87 -5.83 -12.72 -8.64
N GLY A 88 -6.61 -12.76 -9.71
CA GLY A 88 -8.03 -13.08 -9.68
C GLY A 88 -8.93 -11.98 -9.11
N GLU A 89 -10.20 -12.34 -8.90
CA GLU A 89 -11.28 -11.42 -8.53
C GLU A 89 -12.02 -11.85 -7.25
N LEU A 90 -11.46 -12.81 -6.51
CA LEU A 90 -12.06 -13.25 -5.25
C LEU A 90 -12.02 -12.09 -4.24
N PRO A 91 -13.17 -11.73 -3.63
CA PRO A 91 -13.22 -10.61 -2.71
C PRO A 91 -12.36 -10.89 -1.47
N THR A 92 -11.49 -9.94 -1.12
CA THR A 92 -10.70 -9.99 0.12
C THR A 92 -11.52 -9.56 1.35
N PHE A 93 -12.68 -8.93 1.14
CA PHE A 93 -13.64 -8.53 2.17
C PHE A 93 -15.07 -8.70 1.67
N ILE A 94 -15.94 -9.28 2.50
CA ILE A 94 -17.38 -9.44 2.27
C ILE A 94 -18.08 -8.79 3.45
N GLN A 95 -19.08 -7.94 3.16
CA GLN A 95 -19.88 -7.23 4.16
C GLN A 95 -21.06 -8.07 4.64
#